data_AF-A0A316DXC3-F1
#
_entry.id   AF-A0A316DXC3-F1
#
_cell.length_a   1.000
_cell.length_b   1.000
_cell.length_c   1.000
_cell.angle_alpha   90.00
_cell.angle_beta   90.00
_cell.angle_gamma   90.00
#
_symmetry.space_group_name_H-M   'P 1'
#
loop_
_entity.id
_entity.type
_entity.pdbx_description
1 polymer ?
#
loop_
_entity_poly.entity_id
_entity_poly.type
_entity_poly.pdbx_seq_one_letter_code
_entity_poly.pdbx_strand_id
1 'polypeptide(L)'
;MKRSILLLLFTLVINISFSQEETEIKWWNPADSEFPVIAGQAWPNEVKSVYHRFPERAEASVREAVWNLSKQSAGLSIRFWSNADSILVNYQLEGAVAMSHMPATGVSGLDLYSKTKDGEWLRCWGSYSIEAESKYSFRIDRGSESYKKYGREYQLFLPLYNEIDSVRIGVDEESFFKVLPIRKEKPIVAYGTSICQGACASRPGMAWTNILERKLERPVINLGFSGNGELEPELIDLMTEIDAKLYILDCLPNLDPAEDDTYTLTVNAVKKLREKKAGIPIVLSAHIGYADELTNKKNNDEVIALNKALEKAFNALKSEGFESIFLLKKSDLALNFDMYVDRIHPNDYGMIQYATVYEDLIRDILEEPIGNLTTTIPKTQSRDIAVYKWEERHQEILELNKVETPKICLFGNSIVNFWGGEPKSSIASGQDSWERIMKPMGVRNFGFGWDRIENVLWRVYHDELDGFEAERIVLMIGTNNLEHNSGTEIIKGLETLIHAIKIRQPQSEILMIGILPRTGKEEEIRSLNLKLGQLADSEAIDFSTIDDQLVLKDGKINESLFTDGLHPNRKGYRILAKKLQRIIVGE
;
A
#
# COMPACT_ATOMS: atom_id res chain seq x y z
N MET A 1 -41.14 41.02 75.24
CA MET A 1 -42.40 40.49 74.69
C MET A 1 -42.34 40.54 73.17
N LYS A 2 -42.94 39.51 72.54
CA LYS A 2 -43.18 39.28 71.10
C LYS A 2 -42.05 38.62 70.29
N ARG A 3 -42.19 37.29 70.27
CA ARG A 3 -41.72 36.29 69.29
C ARG A 3 -42.11 36.67 67.86
N SER A 4 -41.31 36.24 66.90
CA SER A 4 -41.78 35.63 65.64
C SER A 4 -40.72 34.66 65.13
N ILE A 5 -41.10 33.39 65.05
CA ILE A 5 -40.37 32.28 64.45
C ILE A 5 -40.75 32.24 62.97
N LEU A 6 -39.77 32.18 62.07
CA LEU A 6 -39.99 31.81 60.67
C LEU A 6 -39.09 30.62 60.35
N LEU A 7 -39.72 29.45 60.17
CA LEU A 7 -39.07 28.22 59.70
C LEU A 7 -38.69 28.39 58.23
N LEU A 8 -37.40 28.22 57.90
CA LEU A 8 -36.92 28.03 56.52
C LEU A 8 -36.87 26.53 56.23
N LEU A 9 -37.72 26.06 55.32
CA LEU A 9 -37.58 24.76 54.67
C LEU A 9 -36.46 24.86 53.62
N PHE A 10 -35.35 24.16 53.83
CA PHE A 10 -34.31 23.98 52.83
C PHE A 10 -34.60 22.70 52.04
N THR A 11 -35.04 22.83 50.79
CA THR A 11 -35.10 21.73 49.81
C THR A 11 -33.70 21.48 49.27
N LEU A 12 -33.11 20.34 49.65
CA LEU A 12 -31.83 19.87 49.15
C LEU A 12 -32.02 19.27 47.75
N VAL A 13 -31.65 20.01 46.70
CA VAL A 13 -31.53 19.48 45.33
C VAL A 13 -30.15 18.86 45.20
N ILE A 14 -30.08 17.53 45.14
CA ILE A 14 -28.85 16.80 44.87
C ILE A 14 -28.59 16.86 43.36
N ASN A 15 -27.64 17.71 42.95
CA ASN A 15 -27.08 17.66 41.61
C ASN A 15 -26.14 16.45 41.52
N ILE A 16 -26.60 15.35 40.93
CA ILE A 16 -25.73 14.25 40.50
C ILE A 16 -25.01 14.75 39.25
N SER A 17 -23.81 15.30 39.44
CA SER A 17 -22.89 15.57 38.34
C SER A 17 -22.18 14.25 38.03
N PHE A 18 -22.44 13.67 36.87
CA PHE A 18 -21.60 12.61 36.34
C PHE A 18 -20.25 13.24 35.99
N SER A 19 -19.23 13.01 36.82
CA SER A 19 -17.85 13.23 36.42
C SER A 19 -17.59 12.29 35.25
N GLN A 20 -17.23 12.82 34.08
CA GLN A 20 -16.51 12.01 33.11
C GLN A 20 -15.18 11.65 33.79
N GLU A 21 -14.83 10.37 33.83
CA GLU A 21 -13.48 9.96 34.24
C GLU A 21 -12.52 10.55 33.20
N GLU A 22 -11.61 11.44 33.63
CA GLU A 22 -10.49 11.83 32.80
C GLU A 22 -9.60 10.59 32.63
N THR A 23 -9.59 10.02 31.43
CA THR A 23 -8.70 8.91 31.10
C THR A 23 -7.27 9.45 31.00
N GLU A 24 -6.34 8.78 31.67
CA GLU A 24 -4.91 9.06 31.53
C GLU A 24 -4.48 8.76 30.08
N ILE A 25 -3.66 9.64 29.50
CA ILE A 25 -3.20 9.52 28.11
C ILE A 25 -1.72 9.14 28.11
N LYS A 26 -1.37 8.01 27.50
CA LYS A 26 0.01 7.73 27.14
C LYS A 26 0.36 8.34 25.80
N TRP A 27 1.57 8.90 25.76
CA TRP A 27 2.10 9.58 24.59
C TRP A 27 3.32 8.84 24.05
N TRP A 28 3.32 8.60 22.75
CA TRP A 28 4.46 8.06 22.01
C TRP A 28 5.05 9.12 21.08
N ASN A 29 6.38 9.17 21.00
CA ASN A 29 7.13 10.08 20.13
C ASN A 29 7.84 9.26 19.03
N PRO A 30 7.58 9.54 17.74
CA PRO A 30 8.23 8.85 16.63
C PRO A 30 9.76 8.89 16.64
N ALA A 31 10.35 9.98 17.15
CA ALA A 31 11.80 10.13 17.22
C ALA A 31 12.48 9.15 18.20
N ASP A 32 11.71 8.59 19.15
CA ASP A 32 12.20 7.65 20.17
C ASP A 32 12.08 6.18 19.72
N SER A 33 11.72 5.92 18.46
CA SER A 33 11.52 4.55 17.98
C SER A 33 12.83 3.79 17.76
N GLU A 34 12.85 2.51 18.12
CA GLU A 34 14.02 1.63 17.95
C GLU A 34 14.27 1.21 16.49
N PHE A 35 13.31 1.45 15.60
CA PHE A 35 13.39 1.13 14.18
C PHE A 35 12.69 2.19 13.33
N PRO A 36 12.99 2.29 12.02
CA PRO A 36 12.31 3.23 11.14
C PRO A 36 10.78 3.07 11.11
N VAL A 37 10.08 4.15 11.45
CA VAL A 37 8.59 4.23 11.52
C VAL A 37 7.98 5.29 10.60
N ILE A 38 8.79 6.12 9.96
CA ILE A 38 8.33 7.15 9.03
C ILE A 38 8.27 6.54 7.62
N ALA A 39 7.06 6.17 7.20
CA ALA A 39 6.80 5.65 5.86
C ALA A 39 6.91 6.78 4.81
N GLY A 40 7.23 6.43 3.56
CA GLY A 40 7.46 7.38 2.47
C GLY A 40 8.87 8.01 2.45
N GLN A 41 9.75 7.61 3.37
CA GLN A 41 11.13 8.10 3.49
C GLN A 41 12.12 7.15 2.80
N ALA A 42 13.03 7.69 1.99
CA ALA A 42 14.00 6.91 1.24
C ALA A 42 15.26 6.53 2.05
N TRP A 43 15.69 7.38 2.98
CA TRP A 43 16.96 7.22 3.73
C TRP A 43 16.76 7.30 5.25
N PRO A 44 15.94 6.43 5.85
CA PRO A 44 15.49 6.60 7.23
C PRO A 44 16.59 6.61 8.30
N ASN A 45 17.78 6.10 7.98
CA ASN A 45 18.90 6.01 8.92
C ASN A 45 19.98 7.09 8.69
N GLU A 46 19.78 7.99 7.72
CA GLU A 46 20.76 9.00 7.34
C GLU A 46 20.22 10.44 7.47
N VAL A 47 19.00 10.62 7.98
CA VAL A 47 18.35 11.93 8.08
C VAL A 47 18.80 12.73 9.31
N LYS A 48 18.83 14.05 9.18
CA LYS A 48 19.15 14.98 10.30
C LYS A 48 18.03 15.05 11.33
N SER A 49 16.78 15.06 10.86
CA SER A 49 15.57 14.87 11.66
C SER A 49 14.75 13.74 11.06
N VAL A 50 14.09 12.94 11.90
CA VAL A 50 13.26 11.80 11.46
C VAL A 50 12.14 12.22 10.50
N TYR A 51 11.76 13.52 10.47
CA TYR A 51 10.73 14.07 9.59
C TYR A 51 11.27 14.69 8.28
N HIS A 52 12.58 14.65 8.04
CA HIS A 52 13.18 15.15 6.79
C HIS A 52 13.13 14.09 5.67
N ARG A 53 13.10 14.53 4.42
CA ARG A 53 13.02 13.64 3.25
C ARG A 53 14.38 13.18 2.73
N PHE A 54 15.44 13.95 2.97
CA PHE A 54 16.80 13.69 2.47
C PHE A 54 17.75 13.19 3.55
N PRO A 55 18.80 12.45 3.16
CA PRO A 55 19.88 12.15 4.07
C PRO A 55 20.66 13.45 4.34
N GLU A 56 21.21 13.61 5.54
CA GLU A 56 21.93 14.81 5.98
C GLU A 56 23.08 15.17 5.02
N ARG A 57 23.77 14.17 4.47
CA ARG A 57 24.85 14.39 3.50
C ARG A 57 24.42 15.12 2.22
N ALA A 58 23.13 15.12 1.88
CA ALA A 58 22.63 15.82 0.69
C ALA A 58 22.76 17.34 0.82
N GLU A 59 22.80 17.88 2.05
CA GLU A 59 22.95 19.32 2.32
C GLU A 59 24.17 19.92 1.61
N ALA A 60 25.25 19.16 1.46
CA ALA A 60 26.48 19.62 0.82
C ALA A 60 26.46 19.55 -0.72
N SER A 61 25.51 18.82 -1.32
CA SER A 61 25.48 18.55 -2.76
C SER A 61 24.32 19.22 -3.48
N VAL A 62 23.14 19.30 -2.87
CA VAL A 62 21.96 19.89 -3.52
C VAL A 62 21.93 21.40 -3.34
N ARG A 63 21.18 22.11 -4.19
CA ARG A 63 20.94 23.55 -4.01
C ARG A 63 20.30 23.83 -2.65
N GLU A 64 20.65 24.96 -2.04
CA GLU A 64 20.12 25.38 -0.74
C GLU A 64 18.58 25.41 -0.71
N ALA A 65 17.94 25.86 -1.79
CA ALA A 65 16.48 25.87 -1.91
C ALA A 65 15.87 24.46 -1.85
N VAL A 66 16.47 23.49 -2.56
CA VAL A 66 16.06 22.08 -2.53
C VAL A 66 16.28 21.48 -1.15
N TRP A 67 17.44 21.72 -0.54
CA TRP A 67 17.72 21.27 0.82
C TRP A 67 16.69 21.79 1.82
N ASN A 68 16.40 23.09 1.79
CA ASN A 68 15.41 23.70 2.70
C ASN A 68 14.01 23.11 2.52
N LEU A 69 13.58 22.82 1.29
CA LEU A 69 12.31 22.15 1.01
C LEU A 69 12.32 20.67 1.40
N SER A 70 13.48 20.00 1.42
CA SER A 70 13.60 18.59 1.84
C SER A 70 13.31 18.38 3.33
N LYS A 71 13.40 19.44 4.14
CA LYS A 71 13.04 19.43 5.56
C LYS A 71 11.54 19.35 5.81
N GLN A 72 10.72 19.62 4.79
CA GLN A 72 9.26 19.52 4.86
C GLN A 72 8.81 18.07 4.61
N SER A 73 7.77 17.63 5.32
CA SER A 73 7.39 16.21 5.42
C SER A 73 6.44 15.70 4.32
N ALA A 74 6.46 16.30 3.12
CA ALA A 74 5.56 15.93 2.03
C ALA A 74 5.65 14.43 1.68
N GLY A 75 4.52 13.74 1.68
CA GLY A 75 4.45 12.30 1.40
C GLY A 75 4.92 11.38 2.54
N LEU A 76 5.38 11.93 3.66
CA LEU A 76 5.72 11.14 4.83
C LEU A 76 4.46 10.76 5.62
N SER A 77 4.46 9.59 6.23
CA SER A 77 3.36 9.14 7.10
C SER A 77 3.83 8.22 8.22
N ILE A 78 2.98 8.05 9.23
CA ILE A 78 3.22 7.17 10.38
C ILE A 78 2.14 6.10 10.40
N ARG A 79 2.56 4.83 10.49
CA ARG A 79 1.65 3.67 10.55
C ARG A 79 1.66 3.05 11.94
N PHE A 80 0.48 2.74 12.45
CA PHE A 80 0.32 2.12 13.77
C PHE A 80 -0.98 1.33 13.85
N TRP A 81 -1.10 0.50 14.87
CA TRP A 81 -2.26 -0.31 15.18
C TRP A 81 -2.74 0.02 16.59
N SER A 82 -4.04 0.29 16.73
CA SER A 82 -4.62 0.63 18.03
C SER A 82 -6.09 0.25 18.13
N ASN A 83 -6.57 0.01 19.35
CA ASN A 83 -7.99 -0.13 19.69
C ASN A 83 -8.59 1.10 20.38
N ALA A 84 -7.86 2.22 20.43
CA ALA A 84 -8.34 3.43 21.09
C ALA A 84 -9.60 3.98 20.42
N ASP A 85 -10.48 4.60 21.20
CA ASP A 85 -11.65 5.33 20.70
C ASP A 85 -11.30 6.79 20.33
N SER A 86 -10.09 7.24 20.68
CA SER A 86 -9.53 8.55 20.34
C SER A 86 -8.03 8.45 20.03
N ILE A 87 -7.58 9.14 18.97
CA ILE A 87 -6.17 9.40 18.71
C ILE A 87 -5.93 10.90 18.85
N LEU A 88 -5.02 11.27 19.75
CA LEU A 88 -4.57 12.64 19.92
C LEU A 88 -3.22 12.82 19.25
N VAL A 89 -2.97 13.98 18.64
CA VAL A 89 -1.65 14.31 18.08
C VAL A 89 -1.30 15.73 18.45
N ASN A 90 -0.15 15.92 19.09
CA ASN A 90 0.45 17.22 19.35
C ASN A 90 1.74 17.33 18.54
N TYR A 91 1.99 18.46 17.88
CA TYR A 91 3.19 18.63 17.06
C TYR A 91 3.61 20.10 16.94
N GLN A 92 4.91 20.31 16.78
CA GLN A 92 5.55 21.61 16.66
C GLN A 92 5.98 21.85 15.21
N LEU A 93 5.73 23.06 14.71
CA LEU A 93 6.06 23.49 13.35
C LEU A 93 7.03 24.68 13.36
N GLU A 94 7.92 24.72 12.37
CA GLU A 94 8.92 25.79 12.23
C GLU A 94 8.47 26.92 11.28
N GLY A 95 7.68 26.60 10.27
CA GLY A 95 7.28 27.51 9.19
C GLY A 95 5.90 28.13 9.35
N ALA A 96 5.56 29.03 8.43
CA ALA A 96 4.22 29.61 8.34
C ALA A 96 3.16 28.53 8.14
N VAL A 97 2.06 28.61 8.89
CA VAL A 97 1.07 27.52 8.92
C VAL A 97 0.23 27.40 7.66
N ALA A 98 0.16 28.45 6.83
CA ALA A 98 -0.64 28.51 5.61
C ALA A 98 0.06 29.34 4.51
N MET A 99 -0.39 29.19 3.26
CA MET A 99 0.02 30.03 2.14
C MET A 99 -1.20 30.76 1.56
N SER A 100 -0.99 31.83 0.80
CA SER A 100 -2.09 32.61 0.19
C SER A 100 -3.06 31.80 -0.68
N HIS A 101 -2.56 30.72 -1.26
CA HIS A 101 -3.26 29.86 -2.24
C HIS A 101 -3.40 28.41 -1.73
N MET A 102 -2.96 28.11 -0.50
CA MET A 102 -3.05 26.76 0.08
C MET A 102 -3.48 26.83 1.55
N PRO A 103 -4.55 26.13 1.94
CA PRO A 103 -5.10 26.24 3.29
C PRO A 103 -4.14 25.67 4.35
N ALA A 104 -4.29 26.12 5.60
CA ALA A 104 -3.47 25.64 6.72
C ALA A 104 -3.52 24.11 6.88
N THR A 105 -4.67 23.51 6.61
CA THR A 105 -4.86 22.06 6.63
C THR A 105 -4.02 21.32 5.59
N GLY A 106 -3.71 21.95 4.44
CA GLY A 106 -2.85 21.38 3.41
C GLY A 106 -1.37 21.62 3.69
N VAL A 107 -1.02 22.84 4.09
CA VAL A 107 0.38 23.23 4.36
C VAL A 107 0.92 22.51 5.59
N SER A 108 0.15 22.53 6.68
CA SER A 108 0.59 22.22 8.04
C SER A 108 -0.28 21.18 8.75
N GLY A 109 -1.41 20.78 8.16
CA GLY A 109 -2.33 19.84 8.79
C GLY A 109 -1.86 18.40 8.75
N LEU A 110 -2.63 17.55 9.41
CA LEU A 110 -2.50 16.09 9.42
C LEU A 110 -3.72 15.43 8.81
N ASP A 111 -3.58 14.19 8.35
CA ASP A 111 -4.69 13.44 7.79
C ASP A 111 -4.64 11.95 8.15
N LEU A 112 -5.62 11.50 8.95
CA LEU A 112 -5.65 10.14 9.48
C LEU A 112 -6.58 9.25 8.66
N TYR A 113 -6.06 8.10 8.27
CA TYR A 113 -6.81 7.01 7.64
C TYR A 113 -6.73 5.76 8.50
N SER A 114 -7.72 4.89 8.37
CA SER A 114 -7.76 3.56 8.97
C SER A 114 -8.17 2.53 7.93
N LYS A 115 -7.81 1.27 8.15
CA LYS A 115 -8.30 0.15 7.33
C LYS A 115 -9.41 -0.62 8.03
N THR A 116 -10.38 -1.09 7.24
CA THR A 116 -11.29 -2.14 7.70
C THR A 116 -10.59 -3.49 7.70
N LYS A 117 -11.19 -4.49 8.37
CA LYS A 117 -10.72 -5.88 8.31
C LYS A 117 -10.66 -6.48 6.90
N ASP A 118 -11.38 -5.87 5.96
CA ASP A 118 -11.44 -6.28 4.56
C ASP A 118 -10.52 -5.44 3.66
N GLY A 119 -9.66 -4.59 4.23
CA GLY A 119 -8.65 -3.80 3.52
C GLY A 119 -9.10 -2.41 3.09
N GLU A 120 -10.40 -2.10 3.16
CA GLU A 120 -10.93 -0.82 2.69
C GLU A 120 -10.44 0.37 3.52
N TRP A 121 -10.02 1.45 2.85
CA TRP A 121 -9.63 2.70 3.48
C TRP A 121 -10.83 3.50 4.00
N LEU A 122 -10.73 3.95 5.25
CA LEU A 122 -11.67 4.86 5.89
C LEU A 122 -10.92 6.08 6.41
N ARG A 123 -11.35 7.26 6.01
CA ARG A 123 -10.80 8.50 6.55
C ARG A 123 -11.37 8.80 7.93
N CYS A 124 -10.50 9.14 8.87
CA CYS A 124 -10.83 9.54 10.23
C CYS A 124 -10.86 11.07 10.32
N TRP A 125 -12.02 11.65 10.59
CA TRP A 125 -12.15 13.09 10.80
C TRP A 125 -11.84 13.45 12.25
N GLY A 126 -11.09 14.54 12.43
CA GLY A 126 -10.74 15.06 13.75
C GLY A 126 -11.02 16.55 13.86
N SER A 127 -11.14 17.03 15.09
CA SER A 127 -11.01 18.46 15.41
C SER A 127 -9.53 18.82 15.48
N TYR A 128 -9.19 20.08 15.20
CA TYR A 128 -7.80 20.52 15.15
C TYR A 128 -7.65 22.00 15.51
N SER A 129 -6.43 22.35 15.94
CA SER A 129 -5.89 23.72 15.88
C SER A 129 -4.55 23.66 15.15
N ILE A 130 -4.35 24.54 14.17
CA ILE A 130 -3.14 24.60 13.35
C ILE A 130 -2.45 25.94 13.58
N GLU A 131 -1.43 25.90 14.43
CA GLU A 131 -0.60 27.00 14.90
C GLU A 131 0.88 26.52 14.96
N ALA A 132 1.80 27.30 15.53
CA ALA A 132 3.17 26.80 15.75
C ALA A 132 3.18 25.54 16.64
N GLU A 133 2.37 25.55 17.71
CA GLU A 133 2.01 24.39 18.52
C GLU A 133 0.64 23.86 18.06
N SER A 134 0.66 22.86 17.18
CA SER A 134 -0.55 22.31 16.58
C SER A 134 -1.08 21.07 17.29
N LYS A 135 -2.39 20.85 17.20
CA LYS A 135 -3.08 19.71 17.83
C LYS A 135 -4.17 19.14 16.93
N TYR A 136 -4.32 17.81 16.94
CA TYR A 136 -5.44 17.08 16.35
C TYR A 136 -6.06 16.13 17.38
N SER A 137 -7.38 15.97 17.33
CA SER A 137 -8.12 14.94 18.08
C SER A 137 -9.05 14.20 17.12
N PHE A 138 -8.74 12.94 16.86
CA PHE A 138 -9.53 12.07 16.00
C PHE A 138 -10.42 11.17 16.84
N ARG A 139 -11.73 11.28 16.67
CA ARG A 139 -12.70 10.39 17.33
C ARG A 139 -12.98 9.18 16.44
N ILE A 140 -12.77 7.98 16.97
CA ILE A 140 -12.77 6.71 16.22
C ILE A 140 -13.57 5.61 16.94
N ASP A 141 -14.52 6.00 17.77
CA ASP A 141 -15.40 5.16 18.61
C ASP A 141 -16.48 4.37 17.84
N ARG A 142 -16.58 4.59 16.53
CA ARG A 142 -17.44 3.78 15.65
C ARG A 142 -16.68 2.56 15.16
N GLY A 143 -17.08 1.39 15.64
CA GLY A 143 -16.46 0.13 15.28
C GLY A 143 -17.26 -1.10 15.70
N SER A 144 -16.80 -2.27 15.26
CA SER A 144 -17.29 -3.55 15.76
C SER A 144 -16.65 -3.87 17.11
N GLU A 145 -17.25 -4.78 17.87
CA GLU A 145 -16.64 -5.34 19.10
C GLU A 145 -15.24 -5.90 18.83
N SER A 146 -15.00 -6.40 17.61
CA SER A 146 -13.68 -6.86 17.17
C SER A 146 -12.64 -5.74 17.16
N TYR A 147 -12.98 -4.51 16.76
CA TYR A 147 -12.03 -3.40 16.76
C TYR A 147 -11.75 -2.88 18.17
N LYS A 148 -12.73 -2.92 19.06
CA LYS A 148 -12.51 -2.60 20.49
C LYS A 148 -11.53 -3.58 21.14
N LYS A 149 -11.65 -4.87 20.78
CA LYS A 149 -10.80 -5.92 21.33
C LYS A 149 -9.41 -5.98 20.68
N TYR A 150 -9.35 -5.90 19.36
CA TYR A 150 -8.13 -6.21 18.60
C TYR A 150 -7.57 -5.02 17.81
N GLY A 151 -8.23 -3.87 17.81
CA GLY A 151 -7.81 -2.69 17.07
C GLY A 151 -7.91 -2.81 15.55
N ARG A 152 -7.39 -1.79 14.87
CA ARG A 152 -7.19 -1.72 13.42
C ARG A 152 -5.94 -0.92 13.08
N GLU A 153 -5.49 -1.05 11.84
CA GLU A 153 -4.41 -0.24 11.28
C GLU A 153 -4.87 1.20 11.04
N TYR A 154 -3.96 2.14 11.32
CA TYR A 154 -4.05 3.55 10.99
C TYR A 154 -2.80 4.03 10.25
N GLN A 155 -2.99 5.01 9.37
CA GLN A 155 -1.93 5.75 8.68
C GLN A 155 -2.19 7.25 8.81
N LEU A 156 -1.25 7.97 9.44
CA LEU A 156 -1.29 9.42 9.65
C LEU A 156 -0.35 10.10 8.65
N PHE A 157 -0.88 10.76 7.63
CA PHE A 157 -0.09 11.57 6.70
C PHE A 157 0.32 12.91 7.35
N LEU A 158 1.59 13.27 7.14
CA LEU A 158 2.24 14.45 7.71
C LEU A 158 2.08 15.70 6.80
N PRO A 159 2.39 16.91 7.31
CA PRO A 159 2.29 18.17 6.56
C PRO A 159 3.00 18.17 5.20
N LEU A 160 2.46 18.89 4.21
CA LEU A 160 3.02 18.94 2.86
C LEU A 160 4.08 20.05 2.66
N TYR A 161 3.94 21.17 3.38
CA TYR A 161 4.72 22.38 3.12
C TYR A 161 5.30 23.02 4.40
N ASN A 162 5.43 22.23 5.47
CA ASN A 162 6.01 22.70 6.72
C ASN A 162 7.01 21.69 7.30
N GLU A 163 8.02 22.19 7.99
CA GLU A 163 8.99 21.40 8.73
C GLU A 163 8.42 21.09 10.12
N ILE A 164 8.50 19.82 10.51
CA ILE A 164 8.08 19.37 11.84
C ILE A 164 9.32 19.31 12.73
N ASP A 165 9.26 19.98 13.86
CA ASP A 165 10.24 19.84 14.94
C ASP A 165 9.97 18.58 15.77
N SER A 166 8.74 18.40 16.24
CA SER A 166 8.38 17.27 17.09
C SER A 166 6.92 16.81 16.89
N VAL A 167 6.67 15.51 17.12
CA VAL A 167 5.32 14.91 17.13
C VAL A 167 5.16 14.03 18.36
N ARG A 168 3.98 14.06 18.98
CA ARG A 168 3.54 13.10 19.99
C ARG A 168 2.15 12.58 19.64
N ILE A 169 1.99 11.26 19.63
CA ILE A 169 0.71 10.58 19.39
C ILE A 169 0.21 10.01 20.72
N GLY A 170 -0.99 10.40 21.13
CA GLY A 170 -1.61 10.04 22.39
C GLY A 170 -2.81 9.11 22.20
N VAL A 171 -2.92 8.12 23.08
CA VAL A 171 -4.11 7.27 23.23
C VAL A 171 -4.42 7.07 24.71
N ASP A 172 -5.64 6.65 25.03
CA ASP A 172 -5.98 6.25 26.40
C ASP A 172 -5.01 5.17 26.93
N GLU A 173 -4.62 5.26 28.20
CA GLU A 173 -3.62 4.40 28.85
C GLU A 173 -3.94 2.90 28.68
N GLU A 174 -5.22 2.54 28.80
CA GLU A 174 -5.74 1.18 28.68
C GLU A 174 -5.80 0.68 27.22
N SER A 175 -5.79 1.60 26.25
CA SER A 175 -5.78 1.23 24.83
C SER A 175 -4.38 0.82 24.41
N PHE A 176 -4.24 -0.22 23.61
CA PHE A 176 -2.92 -0.55 23.09
C PHE A 176 -2.56 0.35 21.91
N PHE A 177 -1.26 0.60 21.75
CA PHE A 177 -0.69 1.35 20.64
C PHE A 177 0.55 0.63 20.18
N LYS A 178 0.52 0.12 18.95
CA LYS A 178 1.62 -0.62 18.36
C LYS A 178 2.05 0.04 17.06
N VAL A 179 3.24 0.59 17.05
CA VAL A 179 3.84 1.18 15.85
C VAL A 179 4.17 0.09 14.84
N LEU A 180 4.04 0.41 13.55
CA LEU A 180 4.35 -0.51 12.46
C LEU A 180 5.65 -0.06 11.77
N PRO A 181 6.52 -1.01 11.40
CA PRO A 181 7.74 -0.68 10.66
C PRO A 181 7.40 -0.20 9.24
N ILE A 182 8.37 0.45 8.59
CA ILE A 182 8.28 0.72 7.15
C ILE A 182 8.12 -0.57 6.36
N ARG A 183 7.33 -0.48 5.28
CA ARG A 183 7.10 -1.54 4.32
C ARG A 183 8.31 -1.72 3.41
N LYS A 184 8.58 -2.97 2.99
CA LYS A 184 9.79 -3.35 2.24
C LYS A 184 9.54 -3.55 0.75
N GLU A 185 8.29 -3.50 0.33
CA GLU A 185 7.89 -3.45 -1.07
C GLU A 185 8.61 -2.30 -1.77
N LYS A 186 9.04 -2.55 -3.01
CA LYS A 186 9.77 -1.52 -3.78
C LYS A 186 8.87 -0.29 -4.00
N PRO A 187 9.32 0.94 -3.68
CA PRO A 187 8.48 2.13 -3.78
C PRO A 187 8.31 2.63 -5.21
N ILE A 188 7.24 3.36 -5.48
CA ILE A 188 7.19 4.31 -6.59
C ILE A 188 7.93 5.58 -6.15
N VAL A 189 8.85 6.09 -6.96
CA VAL A 189 9.61 7.30 -6.63
C VAL A 189 9.21 8.43 -7.58
N ALA A 190 8.57 9.47 -7.03
CA ALA A 190 8.15 10.64 -7.80
C ALA A 190 9.06 11.82 -7.51
N TYR A 191 9.73 12.33 -8.54
CA TYR A 191 10.48 13.59 -8.50
C TYR A 191 9.75 14.63 -9.34
N GLY A 192 9.46 15.78 -8.74
CA GLY A 192 8.84 16.86 -9.46
C GLY A 192 8.80 18.20 -8.73
N THR A 193 7.83 18.99 -9.12
CA THR A 193 7.68 20.41 -8.76
C THR A 193 6.87 20.62 -7.47
N SER A 194 6.30 21.83 -7.31
CA SER A 194 5.31 22.16 -6.28
C SER A 194 4.06 21.27 -6.35
N ILE A 195 3.66 20.83 -7.55
CA ILE A 195 2.52 19.94 -7.77
C ILE A 195 2.81 18.56 -7.19
N CYS A 196 4.02 18.02 -7.46
CA CYS A 196 4.50 16.79 -6.85
C CYS A 196 4.52 16.90 -5.33
N GLN A 197 5.04 18.01 -4.79
CA GLN A 197 5.06 18.23 -3.34
C GLN A 197 3.66 18.30 -2.72
N GLY A 198 2.64 18.67 -3.49
CA GLY A 198 1.23 18.61 -3.11
C GLY A 198 0.48 19.94 -3.15
N ALA A 199 1.02 20.99 -3.79
CA ALA A 199 0.29 22.24 -3.98
C ALA A 199 -0.78 22.07 -5.08
N CYS A 200 -2.08 22.30 -4.85
CA CYS A 200 -2.72 22.88 -3.65
C CYS A 200 -3.78 21.94 -3.06
N ALA A 201 -3.35 20.73 -2.66
CA ALA A 201 -4.17 19.79 -1.91
C ALA A 201 -4.72 20.44 -0.63
N SER A 202 -6.00 20.21 -0.34
CA SER A 202 -6.66 20.79 0.84
C SER A 202 -6.15 20.23 2.17
N ARG A 203 -5.50 19.06 2.13
CA ARG A 203 -4.97 18.28 3.26
C ARG A 203 -3.95 17.25 2.77
N PRO A 204 -3.05 16.73 3.63
CA PRO A 204 -2.03 15.77 3.22
C PRO A 204 -2.52 14.56 2.42
N GLY A 205 -3.64 13.95 2.81
CA GLY A 205 -4.17 12.78 2.10
C GLY A 205 -4.70 13.08 0.68
N MET A 206 -4.78 14.36 0.29
CA MET A 206 -5.20 14.80 -1.05
C MET A 206 -4.04 15.17 -1.98
N ALA A 207 -2.79 15.15 -1.52
CA ALA A 207 -1.65 15.18 -2.44
C ALA A 207 -1.74 13.97 -3.37
N TRP A 208 -1.54 14.17 -4.67
CA TRP A 208 -1.76 13.10 -5.65
C TRP A 208 -0.88 11.87 -5.39
N THR A 209 0.35 12.05 -4.88
CA THR A 209 1.23 10.95 -4.46
C THR A 209 0.64 10.12 -3.34
N ASN A 210 -0.07 10.74 -2.40
CA ASN A 210 -0.68 10.08 -1.25
C ASN A 210 -2.02 9.42 -1.64
N ILE A 211 -2.73 9.98 -2.62
CA ILE A 211 -3.88 9.32 -3.25
C ILE A 211 -3.40 8.08 -4.01
N LEU A 212 -2.30 8.19 -4.77
CA LEU A 212 -1.68 7.10 -5.52
C LEU A 212 -1.19 5.99 -4.58
N GLU A 213 -0.53 6.32 -3.47
CA GLU A 213 -0.08 5.34 -2.47
C GLU A 213 -1.25 4.49 -1.96
N ARG A 214 -2.39 5.10 -1.64
CA ARG A 214 -3.56 4.37 -1.16
C ARG A 214 -4.23 3.53 -2.24
N LYS A 215 -4.23 3.99 -3.49
CA LYS A 215 -4.80 3.29 -4.65
C LYS A 215 -3.99 2.05 -5.03
N LEU A 216 -2.66 2.19 -5.09
CA LEU A 216 -1.75 1.08 -5.38
C LEU A 216 -1.54 0.18 -4.16
N GLU A 217 -1.81 0.70 -2.95
CA GLU A 217 -1.38 0.10 -1.69
C GLU A 217 0.12 -0.22 -1.65
N ARG A 218 0.96 0.53 -2.38
CA ARG A 218 2.43 0.39 -2.44
C ARG A 218 3.10 1.67 -1.96
N PRO A 219 4.28 1.62 -1.29
CA PRO A 219 4.97 2.82 -0.85
C PRO A 219 5.22 3.80 -2.00
N VAL A 220 5.00 5.10 -1.75
CA VAL A 220 5.32 6.19 -2.69
C VAL A 220 6.25 7.16 -1.99
N ILE A 221 7.39 7.45 -2.60
CA ILE A 221 8.35 8.45 -2.13
C ILE A 221 8.11 9.74 -2.90
N ASN A 222 7.80 10.81 -2.16
CA ASN A 222 7.53 12.14 -2.72
C ASN A 222 8.79 13.03 -2.62
N LEU A 223 9.51 13.14 -3.74
CA LEU A 223 10.62 14.07 -3.93
C LEU A 223 10.17 15.31 -4.70
N GLY A 224 9.02 15.89 -4.35
CA GLY A 224 8.56 17.15 -4.91
C GLY A 224 9.20 18.37 -4.24
N PHE A 225 9.66 19.33 -5.02
CA PHE A 225 10.29 20.56 -4.53
C PHE A 225 9.69 21.79 -5.21
N SER A 226 8.93 22.57 -4.45
CA SER A 226 8.24 23.76 -4.94
C SER A 226 9.17 24.76 -5.61
N GLY A 227 8.96 24.99 -6.91
CA GLY A 227 9.75 25.91 -7.72
C GLY A 227 11.19 25.46 -7.98
N ASN A 228 11.53 24.21 -7.66
CA ASN A 228 12.91 23.70 -7.68
C ASN A 228 13.01 22.25 -8.21
N GLY A 229 11.98 21.76 -8.89
CA GLY A 229 12.00 20.45 -9.53
C GLY A 229 12.57 20.51 -10.95
N GLU A 230 13.89 20.59 -11.12
CA GLU A 230 14.53 20.99 -12.39
C GLU A 230 15.35 19.90 -13.12
N LEU A 231 15.22 18.61 -12.75
CA LEU A 231 16.02 17.50 -13.33
C LEU A 231 17.52 17.58 -13.04
N GLU A 232 17.90 18.21 -11.94
CA GLU A 232 19.28 18.42 -11.57
C GLU A 232 20.03 17.13 -11.18
N PRO A 233 21.29 16.97 -11.64
CA PRO A 233 21.99 15.70 -11.60
C PRO A 233 22.24 15.19 -10.18
N GLU A 234 22.40 16.06 -9.19
CA GLU A 234 22.64 15.71 -7.78
C GLU A 234 21.41 15.06 -7.17
N LEU A 235 20.21 15.48 -7.57
CA LEU A 235 18.98 14.82 -7.12
C LEU A 235 18.75 13.50 -7.86
N ILE A 236 19.10 13.44 -9.14
CA ILE A 236 19.07 12.17 -9.89
C ILE A 236 20.07 11.16 -9.29
N ASP A 237 21.24 11.60 -8.80
CA ASP A 237 22.19 10.75 -8.07
C ASP A 237 21.52 10.10 -6.85
N LEU A 238 20.87 10.92 -6.01
CA LEU A 238 20.13 10.42 -4.85
C LEU A 238 19.06 9.40 -5.26
N MET A 239 18.28 9.68 -6.31
CA MET A 239 17.26 8.74 -6.80
C MET A 239 17.85 7.38 -7.21
N THR A 240 19.09 7.34 -7.71
CA THR A 240 19.75 6.08 -8.11
C THR A 240 20.07 5.15 -6.94
N GLU A 241 20.03 5.65 -5.71
CA GLU A 241 20.27 4.85 -4.50
C GLU A 241 19.03 4.03 -4.12
N ILE A 242 17.83 4.51 -4.46
CA ILE A 242 16.55 3.92 -4.07
C ILE A 242 16.24 2.66 -4.91
N ASP A 243 15.92 1.52 -4.30
CA ASP A 243 15.45 0.31 -5.01
C ASP A 243 13.97 0.45 -5.43
N ALA A 244 13.70 1.30 -6.42
CA ALA A 244 12.34 1.63 -6.86
C ALA A 244 11.66 0.50 -7.65
N LYS A 245 10.33 0.47 -7.60
CA LYS A 245 9.50 -0.29 -8.57
C LYS A 245 9.37 0.48 -9.89
N LEU A 246 9.30 1.81 -9.81
CA LEU A 246 9.15 2.72 -10.94
C LEU A 246 9.59 4.14 -10.55
N TYR A 247 10.17 4.87 -11.50
CA TYR A 247 10.49 6.30 -11.34
C TYR A 247 9.52 7.17 -12.14
N ILE A 248 9.12 8.32 -11.57
CA ILE A 248 8.35 9.37 -12.24
C ILE A 248 9.19 10.65 -12.25
N LEU A 249 9.38 11.24 -13.43
CA LEU A 249 10.02 12.54 -13.64
C LEU A 249 8.97 13.55 -14.11
N ASP A 250 8.46 14.35 -13.16
CA ASP A 250 7.37 15.31 -13.33
C ASP A 250 7.83 16.74 -12.99
N CYS A 251 8.80 17.21 -13.78
CA CYS A 251 9.63 18.38 -13.47
C CYS A 251 9.38 19.59 -14.38
N LEU A 252 8.73 19.40 -15.53
CA LEU A 252 8.62 20.44 -16.56
C LEU A 252 8.05 21.79 -16.07
N PRO A 253 7.07 21.86 -15.15
CA PRO A 253 6.54 23.14 -14.66
C PRO A 253 7.53 24.07 -13.96
N ASN A 254 8.76 23.63 -13.68
CA ASN A 254 9.81 24.50 -13.12
C ASN A 254 10.92 24.85 -14.10
N LEU A 255 10.84 24.38 -15.36
CA LEU A 255 11.80 24.72 -16.40
C LEU A 255 11.33 25.95 -17.19
N ASP A 256 12.26 26.80 -17.59
CA ASP A 256 12.06 27.91 -18.52
C ASP A 256 12.60 27.52 -19.91
N PRO A 257 11.77 27.42 -20.96
CA PRO A 257 12.24 27.04 -22.29
C PRO A 257 13.20 28.04 -22.95
N ALA A 258 13.35 29.25 -22.39
CA ALA A 258 14.34 30.23 -22.84
C ALA A 258 15.74 29.99 -22.25
N GLU A 259 15.83 29.41 -21.05
CA GLU A 259 17.07 29.25 -20.30
C GLU A 259 17.51 27.78 -20.19
N ASP A 260 16.54 26.86 -20.10
CA ASP A 260 16.76 25.44 -19.85
C ASP A 260 16.71 24.59 -21.12
N ASP A 261 17.73 23.75 -21.30
CA ASP A 261 17.71 22.69 -22.32
C ASP A 261 16.97 21.45 -21.79
N THR A 262 15.64 21.50 -21.84
CA THR A 262 14.77 20.38 -21.42
C THR A 262 15.14 19.06 -22.09
N TYR A 263 15.59 19.09 -23.36
CA TYR A 263 16.00 17.87 -24.07
C TYR A 263 17.20 17.24 -23.39
N THR A 264 18.26 18.02 -23.16
CA THR A 264 19.50 17.54 -22.57
C THR A 264 19.30 17.11 -21.12
N LEU A 265 18.58 17.88 -20.32
CA LEU A 265 18.24 17.54 -18.94
C LEU A 265 17.52 16.19 -18.84
N THR A 266 16.48 16.01 -19.66
CA THR A 266 15.71 14.75 -19.70
C THR A 266 16.57 13.56 -20.11
N VAL A 267 17.34 13.69 -21.20
CA VAL A 267 18.21 12.61 -21.70
C VAL A 267 19.24 12.22 -20.65
N ASN A 268 19.87 13.20 -19.99
CA ASN A 268 20.88 12.94 -18.96
C ASN A 268 20.27 12.26 -17.72
N ALA A 269 19.11 12.73 -17.25
CA ALA A 269 18.42 12.11 -16.12
C ALA A 269 18.07 10.64 -16.40
N VAL A 270 17.49 10.35 -17.57
CA VAL A 270 17.15 8.97 -17.97
C VAL A 270 18.38 8.09 -18.11
N LYS A 271 19.43 8.57 -18.77
CA LYS A 271 20.68 7.81 -18.95
C LYS A 271 21.31 7.48 -17.60
N LYS A 272 21.34 8.43 -16.68
CA LYS A 272 21.91 8.27 -15.35
C LYS A 272 21.12 7.27 -14.50
N LEU A 273 19.79 7.39 -14.47
CA LEU A 273 18.93 6.39 -13.83
C LEU A 273 19.14 5.00 -14.44
N ARG A 274 19.16 4.90 -15.77
CA ARG A 274 19.30 3.62 -16.45
C ARG A 274 20.67 2.96 -16.22
N GLU A 275 21.74 3.75 -16.16
CA GLU A 275 23.10 3.27 -15.89
C GLU A 275 23.18 2.58 -14.52
N LYS A 276 22.56 3.16 -13.49
CA LYS A 276 22.59 2.62 -12.12
C LYS A 276 21.47 1.62 -11.84
N LYS A 277 20.33 1.75 -12.53
CA LYS A 277 19.11 0.99 -12.31
C LYS A 277 18.57 0.44 -13.64
N ALA A 278 19.20 -0.64 -14.11
CA ALA A 278 18.76 -1.36 -15.29
C ALA A 278 17.34 -1.93 -15.10
N GLY A 279 16.52 -1.93 -16.16
CA GLY A 279 15.20 -2.54 -16.19
C GLY A 279 14.06 -1.80 -15.46
N ILE A 280 14.33 -0.92 -14.48
CA ILE A 280 13.28 -0.18 -13.76
C ILE A 280 12.55 0.79 -14.71
N PRO A 281 11.21 0.74 -14.83
CA PRO A 281 10.46 1.69 -15.65
C PRO A 281 10.66 3.16 -15.24
N ILE A 282 10.72 4.04 -16.23
CA ILE A 282 10.81 5.50 -16.02
C ILE A 282 9.67 6.18 -16.78
N VAL A 283 8.82 6.90 -16.06
CA VAL A 283 7.76 7.75 -16.62
C VAL A 283 8.28 9.18 -16.74
N LEU A 284 8.16 9.73 -17.95
CA LEU A 284 8.43 11.12 -18.27
C LEU A 284 7.09 11.85 -18.39
N SER A 285 6.87 12.86 -17.57
CA SER A 285 5.58 13.55 -17.52
C SER A 285 5.66 14.92 -18.19
N ALA A 286 4.71 15.13 -19.10
CA ALA A 286 4.53 16.42 -19.76
C ALA A 286 4.11 17.52 -18.77
N HIS A 287 4.43 18.76 -19.11
CA HIS A 287 3.88 19.93 -18.46
C HIS A 287 2.35 19.89 -18.53
N ILE A 288 1.70 20.03 -17.35
CA ILE A 288 0.25 19.85 -17.18
C ILE A 288 -0.59 20.92 -17.90
N GLY A 289 0.00 22.10 -18.10
CA GLY A 289 -0.60 23.27 -18.74
C GLY A 289 -0.96 24.34 -17.72
N TYR A 290 -1.05 25.59 -18.17
CA TYR A 290 -1.55 26.67 -17.33
C TYR A 290 -3.06 26.81 -17.49
N ALA A 291 -3.76 27.14 -16.41
CA ALA A 291 -5.21 27.35 -16.42
C ALA A 291 -5.65 28.51 -17.33
N ASP A 292 -4.74 29.47 -17.59
CA ASP A 292 -4.98 30.64 -18.44
C ASP A 292 -4.42 30.48 -19.87
N GLU A 293 -4.03 29.28 -20.31
CA GLU A 293 -3.36 29.11 -21.61
C GLU A 293 -4.19 29.53 -22.83
N LEU A 294 -5.53 29.48 -22.74
CA LEU A 294 -6.41 29.93 -23.83
C LEU A 294 -6.51 31.46 -23.94
N THR A 295 -6.09 32.18 -22.89
CA THR A 295 -6.15 33.64 -22.81
C THR A 295 -4.77 34.29 -22.69
N ASN A 296 -3.73 33.50 -22.39
CA ASN A 296 -2.36 33.93 -22.24
C ASN A 296 -1.44 33.20 -23.23
N LYS A 297 -1.11 33.89 -24.32
CA LYS A 297 -0.25 33.35 -25.40
C LYS A 297 1.14 32.93 -24.91
N LYS A 298 1.76 33.70 -24.02
CA LYS A 298 3.12 33.41 -23.52
C LYS A 298 3.12 32.06 -22.79
N ASN A 299 2.21 31.90 -21.83
CA ASN A 299 2.07 30.67 -21.06
C ASN A 299 1.77 29.46 -21.98
N ASN A 300 0.93 29.63 -23.00
CA ASN A 300 0.64 28.57 -23.96
C ASN A 300 1.87 28.18 -24.78
N ASP A 301 2.63 29.17 -25.28
CA ASP A 301 3.83 28.94 -26.07
C ASP A 301 4.91 28.22 -25.24
N GLU A 302 5.08 28.57 -23.96
CA GLU A 302 6.01 27.90 -23.03
C GLU A 302 5.66 26.42 -22.84
N VAL A 303 4.40 26.11 -22.54
CA VAL A 303 3.90 24.73 -22.39
C VAL A 303 4.15 23.92 -23.66
N ILE A 304 3.87 24.50 -24.83
CA ILE A 304 4.12 23.84 -26.13
C ILE A 304 5.62 23.57 -26.32
N ALA A 305 6.47 24.55 -26.02
CA ALA A 305 7.92 24.42 -26.19
C ALA A 305 8.50 23.31 -25.30
N LEU A 306 8.19 23.32 -24.01
CA LEU A 306 8.65 22.33 -23.03
C LEU A 306 8.18 20.91 -23.40
N ASN A 307 6.88 20.76 -23.70
CA ASN A 307 6.33 19.45 -24.06
C ASN A 307 6.92 18.91 -25.37
N LYS A 308 7.16 19.77 -26.36
CA LYS A 308 7.82 19.38 -27.61
C LYS A 308 9.27 18.95 -27.39
N ALA A 309 10.00 19.62 -26.50
CA ALA A 309 11.36 19.26 -26.14
C ALA A 309 11.41 17.90 -25.41
N LEU A 310 10.48 17.66 -24.48
CA LEU A 310 10.34 16.37 -23.80
C LEU A 310 10.00 15.23 -24.78
N GLU A 311 9.04 15.43 -25.68
CA GLU A 311 8.70 14.44 -26.71
C GLU A 311 9.90 14.14 -27.61
N LYS A 312 10.69 15.15 -27.97
CA LYS A 312 11.93 14.96 -28.73
C LYS A 312 12.94 14.12 -27.94
N ALA A 313 13.12 14.38 -26.65
CA ALA A 313 14.01 13.59 -25.79
C ALA A 313 13.55 12.14 -25.66
N PHE A 314 12.26 11.92 -25.40
CA PHE A 314 11.66 10.59 -25.34
C PHE A 314 11.90 9.80 -26.64
N ASN A 315 11.63 10.41 -27.80
CA ASN A 315 11.83 9.76 -29.10
C ASN A 315 13.31 9.45 -29.37
N ALA A 316 14.22 10.35 -28.99
CA ALA A 316 15.65 10.10 -29.12
C ALA A 316 16.08 8.91 -28.24
N LEU A 317 15.65 8.87 -26.98
CA LEU A 317 15.93 7.75 -26.07
C LEU A 317 15.36 6.42 -26.60
N LYS A 318 14.12 6.41 -27.11
CA LYS A 318 13.56 5.20 -27.77
C LYS A 318 14.41 4.78 -28.98
N SER A 319 14.87 5.71 -29.80
CA SER A 319 15.74 5.42 -30.95
C SER A 319 17.13 4.89 -30.56
N GLU A 320 17.59 5.23 -29.35
CA GLU A 320 18.82 4.70 -28.75
C GLU A 320 18.62 3.33 -28.05
N GLY A 321 17.40 2.78 -28.05
CA GLY A 321 17.10 1.45 -27.50
C GLY A 321 16.67 1.43 -26.02
N PHE A 322 16.30 2.58 -25.45
CA PHE A 322 15.74 2.62 -24.09
C PHE A 322 14.29 2.12 -24.11
N GLU A 323 14.05 0.84 -23.84
CA GLU A 323 12.71 0.26 -24.01
C GLU A 323 11.71 0.60 -22.89
N SER A 324 12.12 0.49 -21.63
CA SER A 324 11.27 0.71 -20.44
C SER A 324 11.21 2.19 -20.03
N ILE A 325 10.90 3.05 -20.98
CA ILE A 325 10.56 4.46 -20.74
C ILE A 325 9.18 4.75 -21.30
N PHE A 326 8.42 5.57 -20.60
CA PHE A 326 7.02 5.87 -20.91
C PHE A 326 6.81 7.38 -20.88
N LEU A 327 5.96 7.89 -21.76
CA LEU A 327 5.63 9.31 -21.84
C LEU A 327 4.16 9.48 -21.43
N LEU A 328 3.92 10.25 -20.38
CA LEU A 328 2.59 10.72 -20.01
C LEU A 328 2.35 12.10 -20.66
N LYS A 329 1.43 12.17 -21.62
CA LYS A 329 1.18 13.42 -22.35
C LYS A 329 0.20 14.30 -21.58
N LYS A 330 0.25 15.60 -21.87
CA LYS A 330 -0.71 16.58 -21.33
C LYS A 330 -2.16 16.19 -21.60
N SER A 331 -2.45 15.63 -22.79
CA SER A 331 -3.81 15.18 -23.16
C SER A 331 -4.34 14.08 -22.25
N ASP A 332 -3.46 13.22 -21.74
CA ASP A 332 -3.83 12.04 -20.97
C ASP A 332 -4.25 12.43 -19.55
N LEU A 333 -3.67 13.52 -19.03
CA LEU A 333 -4.04 14.12 -17.75
C LEU A 333 -5.50 14.61 -17.72
N ALA A 334 -6.03 15.02 -18.89
CA ALA A 334 -7.40 15.48 -19.07
C ALA A 334 -7.86 16.56 -18.07
N LEU A 335 -6.93 17.45 -17.66
CA LEU A 335 -7.25 18.56 -16.76
C LEU A 335 -8.05 19.65 -17.47
N ASN A 336 -9.01 20.23 -16.76
CA ASN A 336 -9.78 21.40 -17.20
C ASN A 336 -9.60 22.58 -16.24
N PHE A 337 -10.09 23.77 -16.60
CA PHE A 337 -9.84 24.99 -15.83
C PHE A 337 -10.43 24.97 -14.40
N ASP A 338 -11.51 24.22 -14.15
CA ASP A 338 -12.11 24.07 -12.81
C ASP A 338 -11.27 23.17 -11.87
N MET A 339 -10.23 22.52 -12.39
CA MET A 339 -9.34 21.64 -11.62
C MET A 339 -8.14 22.37 -11.01
N TYR A 340 -8.03 23.69 -11.16
CA TYR A 340 -6.93 24.50 -10.63
C TYR A 340 -7.39 25.37 -9.45
N VAL A 341 -6.47 25.68 -8.53
CA VAL A 341 -6.65 26.73 -7.51
C VAL A 341 -6.21 28.08 -8.06
N ASP A 342 -5.06 28.09 -8.73
CA ASP A 342 -4.47 29.26 -9.34
C ASP A 342 -4.14 28.98 -10.82
N ARG A 343 -3.07 29.57 -11.36
CA ARG A 343 -2.71 29.38 -12.77
C ARG A 343 -2.08 28.02 -13.06
N ILE A 344 -1.55 27.31 -12.08
CA ILE A 344 -0.75 26.08 -12.32
C ILE A 344 -1.04 24.97 -11.31
N HIS A 345 -1.46 25.28 -10.08
CA HIS A 345 -1.63 24.27 -9.05
C HIS A 345 -3.01 23.62 -9.10
N PRO A 346 -3.10 22.28 -9.23
CA PRO A 346 -4.36 21.58 -9.14
C PRO A 346 -5.01 21.73 -7.76
N ASN A 347 -6.33 21.88 -7.74
CA ASN A 347 -7.15 21.71 -6.54
C ASN A 347 -7.40 20.21 -6.28
N ASP A 348 -8.17 19.87 -5.25
CA ASP A 348 -8.47 18.48 -4.90
C ASP A 348 -9.07 17.65 -6.05
N TYR A 349 -9.91 18.25 -6.90
CA TYR A 349 -10.46 17.55 -8.06
C TYR A 349 -9.37 17.24 -9.09
N GLY A 350 -8.50 18.22 -9.36
CA GLY A 350 -7.33 18.02 -10.20
C GLY A 350 -6.36 16.99 -9.64
N MET A 351 -6.10 16.99 -8.32
CA MET A 351 -5.23 16.01 -7.66
C MET A 351 -5.76 14.57 -7.75
N ILE A 352 -7.09 14.37 -7.63
CA ILE A 352 -7.71 13.05 -7.84
C ILE A 352 -7.54 12.59 -9.28
N GLN A 353 -7.78 13.48 -10.24
CA GLN A 353 -7.60 13.18 -11.66
C GLN A 353 -6.14 12.81 -11.95
N TYR A 354 -5.20 13.60 -11.44
CA TYR A 354 -3.77 13.37 -11.56
C TYR A 354 -3.37 11.98 -11.03
N ALA A 355 -3.78 11.65 -9.81
CA ALA A 355 -3.49 10.35 -9.21
C ALA A 355 -4.15 9.19 -9.94
N THR A 356 -5.34 9.38 -10.52
CA THR A 356 -6.05 8.34 -11.28
C THR A 356 -5.32 8.01 -12.58
N VAL A 357 -4.88 9.04 -13.31
CA VAL A 357 -4.12 8.85 -14.56
C VAL A 357 -2.79 8.15 -14.30
N TYR A 358 -2.08 8.51 -13.22
CA TYR A 358 -0.87 7.79 -12.83
C TYR A 358 -1.15 6.36 -12.36
N GLU A 359 -2.25 6.11 -11.63
CA GLU A 359 -2.64 4.75 -11.25
C GLU A 359 -2.81 3.88 -12.50
N ASP A 360 -3.62 4.34 -13.47
CA ASP A 360 -3.90 3.58 -14.69
C ASP A 360 -2.61 3.31 -15.48
N LEU A 361 -1.78 4.34 -15.69
CA LEU A 361 -0.50 4.21 -16.38
C LEU A 361 0.45 3.24 -15.65
N ILE A 362 0.56 3.34 -14.33
CA ILE A 362 1.46 2.48 -13.55
C ILE A 362 0.97 1.03 -13.57
N ARG A 363 -0.33 0.79 -13.46
CA ARG A 363 -0.90 -0.57 -13.57
C ARG A 363 -0.66 -1.16 -14.95
N ASP A 364 -0.76 -0.37 -16.00
CA ASP A 364 -0.43 -0.82 -17.37
C ASP A 364 1.06 -1.15 -17.50
N ILE A 365 1.95 -0.29 -16.98
CA ILE A 365 3.41 -0.50 -17.04
C ILE A 365 3.85 -1.73 -16.24
N LEU A 366 3.28 -1.93 -15.06
CA LEU A 366 3.65 -3.03 -14.15
C LEU A 366 2.85 -4.31 -14.43
N GLU A 367 1.95 -4.29 -15.40
CA GLU A 367 1.01 -5.36 -15.71
C GLU A 367 0.26 -5.83 -14.44
N GLU A 368 -0.36 -4.84 -13.78
CA GLU A 368 -1.13 -4.96 -12.53
C GLU A 368 -2.61 -4.55 -12.72
N PRO A 369 -3.34 -5.15 -13.68
CA PRO A 369 -4.72 -4.77 -13.97
C PRO A 369 -5.63 -5.03 -12.77
N ILE A 370 -6.69 -4.23 -12.67
CA ILE A 370 -7.78 -4.42 -11.71
C ILE A 370 -9.10 -4.58 -12.47
N GLY A 371 -9.97 -5.46 -11.98
CA GLY A 371 -11.32 -5.63 -12.52
C GLY A 371 -12.38 -4.90 -11.69
N ASN A 372 -13.65 -5.17 -12.00
CA ASN A 372 -14.80 -4.61 -11.29
C ASN A 372 -15.45 -5.59 -10.28
N LEU A 373 -14.95 -6.83 -10.21
CA LEU A 373 -15.40 -7.84 -9.26
C LEU A 373 -14.50 -7.82 -8.03
N THR A 374 -15.05 -8.09 -6.85
CA THR A 374 -14.25 -8.09 -5.61
C THR A 374 -13.07 -9.06 -5.67
N THR A 375 -13.22 -10.17 -6.39
CA THR A 375 -12.18 -11.20 -6.60
C THR A 375 -11.05 -10.76 -7.54
N THR A 376 -11.22 -9.62 -8.21
CA THR A 376 -10.27 -9.04 -9.19
C THR A 376 -9.69 -7.70 -8.76
N ILE A 377 -9.97 -7.27 -7.52
CA ILE A 377 -9.49 -6.01 -6.95
C ILE A 377 -8.51 -6.33 -5.81
N PRO A 378 -7.19 -6.22 -6.02
CA PRO A 378 -6.18 -6.56 -5.03
C PRO A 378 -6.38 -5.71 -3.77
N LYS A 379 -6.44 -6.35 -2.60
CA LYS A 379 -6.54 -5.66 -1.31
C LYS A 379 -5.93 -6.45 -0.16
N THR A 380 -5.52 -5.73 0.87
CA THR A 380 -5.06 -6.31 2.15
C THR A 380 -6.24 -6.80 3.01
N GLN A 381 -5.95 -7.48 4.12
CA GLN A 381 -6.98 -7.92 5.08
C GLN A 381 -6.44 -8.13 6.49
N SER A 382 -7.34 -8.11 7.48
CA SER A 382 -7.04 -8.40 8.88
C SER A 382 -8.19 -9.10 9.60
N ARG A 383 -8.90 -10.00 8.90
CA ARG A 383 -10.12 -10.68 9.38
C ARG A 383 -9.88 -11.57 10.59
N ASP A 384 -8.67 -12.07 10.74
CA ASP A 384 -8.27 -13.01 11.80
C ASP A 384 -7.12 -12.49 12.64
N ILE A 385 -7.09 -11.18 12.90
CA ILE A 385 -5.99 -10.51 13.60
C ILE A 385 -5.69 -11.12 14.99
N ALA A 386 -6.69 -11.75 15.62
CA ALA A 386 -6.56 -12.43 16.91
C ALA A 386 -5.57 -13.59 16.86
N VAL A 387 -5.41 -14.22 15.69
CA VAL A 387 -4.62 -15.44 15.49
C VAL A 387 -3.50 -15.23 14.47
N TYR A 388 -3.71 -14.32 13.52
CA TYR A 388 -2.92 -14.20 12.30
C TYR A 388 -2.67 -12.75 11.91
N LYS A 389 -1.38 -12.38 11.86
CA LYS A 389 -0.93 -11.05 11.49
C LYS A 389 -0.51 -11.04 10.02
N TRP A 390 -1.45 -10.66 9.17
CA TRP A 390 -1.34 -10.83 7.73
C TRP A 390 -0.15 -10.08 7.11
N GLU A 391 0.02 -8.80 7.43
CA GLU A 391 1.11 -8.00 6.86
C GLU A 391 2.48 -8.45 7.37
N GLU A 392 2.62 -8.77 8.66
CA GLU A 392 3.90 -9.27 9.21
C GLU A 392 4.37 -10.52 8.46
N ARG A 393 3.44 -11.43 8.15
CA ARG A 393 3.73 -12.63 7.36
C ARG A 393 4.15 -12.30 5.92
N HIS A 394 3.47 -11.37 5.27
CA HIS A 394 3.86 -10.90 3.94
C HIS A 394 5.31 -10.39 3.95
N GLN A 395 5.66 -9.51 4.90
CA GLN A 395 7.02 -8.99 5.04
C GLN A 395 8.05 -10.11 5.34
N GLU A 396 7.68 -11.11 6.14
CA GLU A 396 8.55 -12.26 6.42
C GLU A 396 8.80 -13.12 5.16
N ILE A 397 7.78 -13.31 4.31
CA ILE A 397 7.95 -14.01 3.02
C ILE A 397 8.90 -13.25 2.10
N LEU A 398 8.77 -11.92 1.99
CA LEU A 398 9.68 -11.12 1.16
C LEU A 398 11.14 -11.28 1.61
N GLU A 399 11.39 -11.35 2.92
CA GLU A 399 12.73 -11.60 3.46
C GLU A 399 13.21 -13.02 3.22
N LEU A 400 12.39 -14.02 3.50
CA LEU A 400 12.75 -15.42 3.28
C LEU A 400 13.07 -15.70 1.81
N ASN A 401 12.33 -15.10 0.87
CA ASN A 401 12.57 -15.24 -0.57
C ASN A 401 13.92 -14.67 -1.01
N LYS A 402 14.43 -13.63 -0.33
CA LYS A 402 15.77 -13.09 -0.58
C LYS A 402 16.88 -13.98 -0.01
N VAL A 403 16.64 -14.61 1.15
CA VAL A 403 17.64 -15.42 1.86
C VAL A 403 17.75 -16.84 1.28
N GLU A 404 16.62 -17.47 0.98
CA GLU A 404 16.52 -18.81 0.43
C GLU A 404 15.48 -18.78 -0.68
N THR A 405 15.82 -19.03 -1.93
CA THR A 405 14.83 -18.99 -3.02
C THR A 405 13.97 -20.26 -3.01
N PRO A 406 12.63 -20.16 -3.08
CA PRO A 406 11.78 -21.34 -3.08
C PRO A 406 11.77 -22.02 -4.46
N LYS A 407 11.80 -23.35 -4.50
CA LYS A 407 11.59 -24.11 -5.74
C LYS A 407 10.11 -24.18 -6.10
N ILE A 408 9.27 -24.39 -5.07
CA ILE A 408 7.84 -24.54 -5.22
C ILE A 408 7.14 -23.56 -4.28
N CYS A 409 6.30 -22.68 -4.83
CA CYS A 409 5.48 -21.76 -4.03
C CYS A 409 4.07 -22.33 -3.86
N LEU A 410 3.70 -22.75 -2.66
CA LEU A 410 2.35 -23.26 -2.38
C LEU A 410 1.47 -22.15 -1.81
N PHE A 411 0.65 -21.54 -2.67
CA PHE A 411 -0.33 -20.53 -2.28
C PHE A 411 -1.60 -21.17 -1.74
N GLY A 412 -2.13 -20.58 -0.68
CA GLY A 412 -3.46 -20.93 -0.21
C GLY A 412 -3.91 -20.10 0.98
N ASN A 413 -4.96 -20.58 1.63
CA ASN A 413 -5.56 -19.95 2.79
C ASN A 413 -5.07 -20.61 4.10
N SER A 414 -5.91 -20.59 5.15
CA SER A 414 -5.67 -21.23 6.44
C SER A 414 -5.34 -22.72 6.33
N ILE A 415 -5.86 -23.43 5.34
CA ILE A 415 -5.52 -24.85 5.07
C ILE A 415 -4.02 -25.01 4.78
N VAL A 416 -3.45 -24.14 3.95
CA VAL A 416 -2.01 -24.18 3.67
C VAL A 416 -1.23 -23.65 4.86
N ASN A 417 -1.67 -22.53 5.47
CA ASN A 417 -1.00 -21.95 6.63
C ASN A 417 -0.84 -22.94 7.79
N PHE A 418 -1.89 -23.71 8.10
CA PHE A 418 -1.88 -24.70 9.20
C PHE A 418 -1.15 -26.00 8.87
N TRP A 419 -0.66 -26.16 7.64
CA TRP A 419 0.14 -27.32 7.27
C TRP A 419 1.52 -27.29 7.96
N GLY A 420 2.11 -26.12 8.17
CA GLY A 420 3.42 -25.94 8.81
C GLY A 420 4.44 -25.31 7.86
N GLY A 421 5.72 -25.41 8.22
CA GLY A 421 6.81 -24.79 7.46
C GLY A 421 7.06 -23.33 7.80
N GLU A 422 7.90 -22.68 6.98
CA GLU A 422 8.26 -21.27 7.13
C GLU A 422 7.46 -20.40 6.13
N PRO A 423 6.99 -19.20 6.54
CA PRO A 423 7.01 -18.68 7.90
C PRO A 423 6.23 -19.53 8.90
N LYS A 424 6.68 -19.58 10.17
CA LYS A 424 5.94 -20.34 11.20
C LYS A 424 4.58 -19.72 11.50
N SER A 425 3.62 -20.58 11.82
CA SER A 425 2.33 -20.18 12.36
C SER A 425 2.15 -20.73 13.77
N SER A 426 1.29 -20.09 14.56
CA SER A 426 0.90 -20.56 15.90
C SER A 426 0.18 -21.93 15.85
N ILE A 427 -0.40 -22.27 14.70
CA ILE A 427 -1.07 -23.54 14.43
C ILE A 427 -0.34 -24.25 13.28
N ALA A 428 0.13 -25.49 13.53
CA ALA A 428 0.83 -26.32 12.54
C ALA A 428 0.38 -27.79 12.62
N SER A 429 -0.88 -28.04 12.31
CA SER A 429 -1.54 -29.35 12.37
C SER A 429 -0.92 -30.40 11.43
N GLY A 430 -0.24 -29.98 10.37
CA GLY A 430 0.40 -30.85 9.36
C GLY A 430 1.92 -30.98 9.47
N GLN A 431 2.55 -30.43 10.52
CA GLN A 431 4.01 -30.20 10.60
C GLN A 431 4.85 -31.44 10.26
N ASP A 432 4.41 -32.62 10.67
CA ASP A 432 5.18 -33.85 10.44
C ASP A 432 5.18 -34.30 8.97
N SER A 433 4.10 -34.03 8.24
CA SER A 433 4.06 -34.25 6.79
C SER A 433 4.81 -33.16 6.03
N TRP A 434 4.82 -31.93 6.57
CA TRP A 434 5.61 -30.83 6.01
C TRP A 434 7.10 -31.15 6.02
N GLU A 435 7.66 -31.46 7.20
CA GLU A 435 9.10 -31.74 7.36
C GLU A 435 9.55 -32.99 6.60
N ARG A 436 8.69 -34.00 6.47
CA ARG A 436 9.05 -35.26 5.82
C ARG A 436 8.91 -35.27 4.30
N ILE A 437 8.05 -34.42 3.75
CA ILE A 437 7.65 -34.49 2.33
C ILE A 437 7.81 -33.12 1.68
N MET A 438 7.09 -32.11 2.17
CA MET A 438 7.00 -30.79 1.53
C MET A 438 8.34 -30.05 1.53
N LYS A 439 9.01 -29.98 2.67
CA LYS A 439 10.30 -29.29 2.82
C LYS A 439 11.42 -29.95 2.00
N PRO A 440 11.61 -31.29 2.01
CA PRO A 440 12.56 -31.95 1.12
C PRO A 440 12.32 -31.71 -0.38
N MET A 441 11.07 -31.46 -0.79
CA MET A 441 10.73 -31.09 -2.17
C MET A 441 11.03 -29.61 -2.50
N GLY A 442 11.46 -28.80 -1.53
CA GLY A 442 11.72 -27.37 -1.73
C GLY A 442 10.47 -26.50 -1.74
N VAL A 443 9.37 -26.95 -1.11
CA VAL A 443 8.12 -26.19 -1.00
C VAL A 443 8.22 -25.12 0.08
N ARG A 444 7.84 -23.90 -0.25
CA ARG A 444 7.59 -22.81 0.69
C ARG A 444 6.10 -22.55 0.89
N ASN A 445 5.75 -22.19 2.12
CA ASN A 445 4.37 -21.95 2.52
C ASN A 445 3.93 -20.50 2.22
N PHE A 446 3.14 -20.32 1.16
CA PHE A 446 2.48 -19.05 0.83
C PHE A 446 0.99 -19.05 1.28
N GLY A 447 0.69 -19.82 2.32
CA GLY A 447 -0.62 -19.94 2.97
C GLY A 447 -0.87 -18.83 3.98
N PHE A 448 -2.03 -18.18 3.89
CA PHE A 448 -2.43 -17.09 4.78
C PHE A 448 -3.82 -17.33 5.36
N GLY A 449 -4.01 -17.11 6.66
CA GLY A 449 -5.32 -17.25 7.30
C GLY A 449 -6.34 -16.32 6.64
N TRP A 450 -7.54 -16.84 6.36
CA TRP A 450 -8.65 -16.08 5.74
C TRP A 450 -8.41 -15.49 4.35
N ASP A 451 -7.29 -15.81 3.69
CA ASP A 451 -7.05 -15.31 2.33
C ASP A 451 -8.16 -15.75 1.38
N ARG A 452 -8.62 -14.76 0.63
CA ARG A 452 -9.44 -14.91 -0.56
C ARG A 452 -8.58 -14.63 -1.79
N ILE A 453 -9.10 -14.91 -2.98
CA ILE A 453 -8.38 -14.75 -4.25
C ILE A 453 -7.78 -13.34 -4.39
N GLU A 454 -8.54 -12.31 -4.05
CA GLU A 454 -8.09 -10.93 -4.17
C GLU A 454 -6.97 -10.54 -3.20
N ASN A 455 -6.83 -11.27 -2.08
CA ASN A 455 -5.73 -11.08 -1.15
C ASN A 455 -4.43 -11.69 -1.70
N VAL A 456 -4.53 -12.86 -2.35
CA VAL A 456 -3.39 -13.45 -3.07
C VAL A 456 -2.97 -12.60 -4.26
N LEU A 457 -3.94 -12.05 -5.01
CA LEU A 457 -3.66 -11.13 -6.11
C LEU A 457 -2.87 -9.91 -5.63
N TRP A 458 -3.25 -9.33 -4.49
CA TRP A 458 -2.48 -8.25 -3.87
C TRP A 458 -1.04 -8.68 -3.58
N ARG A 459 -0.84 -9.83 -2.94
CA ARG A 459 0.50 -10.33 -2.58
C ARG A 459 1.38 -10.58 -3.80
N VAL A 460 0.80 -11.10 -4.88
CA VAL A 460 1.48 -11.28 -6.17
C VAL A 460 1.90 -9.92 -6.75
N TYR A 461 1.03 -8.91 -6.71
CA TYR A 461 1.37 -7.55 -7.14
C TYR A 461 2.39 -6.88 -6.21
N HIS A 462 2.55 -7.35 -4.98
CA HIS A 462 3.42 -6.76 -3.95
C HIS A 462 4.67 -7.61 -3.71
N ASP A 463 5.32 -8.01 -4.79
CA ASP A 463 6.71 -8.53 -4.83
C ASP A 463 6.92 -9.95 -4.24
N GLU A 464 5.87 -10.69 -3.82
CA GLU A 464 6.06 -12.06 -3.29
C GLU A 464 6.60 -13.08 -4.30
N LEU A 465 6.47 -12.78 -5.60
CA LEU A 465 7.01 -13.59 -6.69
C LEU A 465 8.13 -12.89 -7.47
N ASP A 466 8.71 -11.83 -6.92
CA ASP A 466 9.75 -11.06 -7.60
C ASP A 466 11.15 -11.52 -7.15
N GLY A 467 12.13 -11.45 -8.06
CA GLY A 467 13.56 -11.63 -7.72
C GLY A 467 14.07 -13.07 -7.66
N PHE A 468 13.26 -14.06 -8.06
CA PHE A 468 13.66 -15.46 -8.20
C PHE A 468 12.83 -16.15 -9.29
N GLU A 469 13.27 -17.34 -9.72
CA GLU A 469 12.54 -18.19 -10.68
C GLU A 469 12.09 -19.48 -9.97
N ALA A 470 10.78 -19.62 -9.73
CA ALA A 470 10.22 -20.84 -9.16
C ALA A 470 10.10 -21.91 -10.25
N GLU A 471 10.43 -23.16 -9.92
CA GLU A 471 10.16 -24.31 -10.81
C GLU A 471 8.66 -24.52 -10.95
N ARG A 472 7.90 -24.35 -9.87
CA ARG A 472 6.44 -24.53 -9.87
C ARG A 472 5.70 -23.61 -8.92
N ILE A 473 4.56 -23.08 -9.36
CA ILE A 473 3.57 -22.40 -8.52
C ILE A 473 2.37 -23.32 -8.30
N VAL A 474 2.03 -23.62 -7.05
CA VAL A 474 0.86 -24.43 -6.70
C VAL A 474 -0.22 -23.54 -6.09
N LEU A 475 -1.39 -23.50 -6.73
CA LEU A 475 -2.53 -22.67 -6.30
C LEU A 475 -3.61 -23.53 -5.63
N MET A 476 -3.84 -23.32 -4.34
CA MET A 476 -4.93 -23.92 -3.57
C MET A 476 -5.72 -22.85 -2.80
N ILE A 477 -6.42 -21.98 -3.54
CA ILE A 477 -7.14 -20.81 -3.03
C ILE A 477 -8.59 -20.78 -3.53
N GLY A 478 -9.48 -20.09 -2.81
CA GLY A 478 -10.88 -19.87 -3.21
C GLY A 478 -11.91 -20.37 -2.22
N THR A 479 -11.56 -21.22 -1.24
CA THR A 479 -12.55 -21.75 -0.28
C THR A 479 -13.25 -20.66 0.55
N ASN A 480 -12.55 -19.55 0.85
CA ASN A 480 -13.10 -18.43 1.62
C ASN A 480 -13.97 -17.50 0.75
N ASN A 481 -13.91 -17.64 -0.58
CA ASN A 481 -14.78 -16.91 -1.49
C ASN A 481 -16.17 -17.55 -1.61
N LEU A 482 -16.33 -18.84 -1.28
CA LEU A 482 -17.60 -19.59 -1.39
C LEU A 482 -18.76 -19.01 -0.57
N GLU A 483 -18.47 -18.17 0.44
CA GLU A 483 -19.48 -17.53 1.29
C GLU A 483 -19.85 -16.11 0.80
N HIS A 484 -19.12 -15.58 -0.19
CA HIS A 484 -19.21 -14.18 -0.59
C HIS A 484 -19.35 -13.96 -2.10
N ASN A 485 -18.95 -14.95 -2.89
CA ASN A 485 -18.85 -14.83 -4.33
C ASN A 485 -19.51 -16.03 -5.02
N SER A 486 -20.11 -15.77 -6.16
CA SER A 486 -20.59 -16.80 -7.07
C SER A 486 -19.42 -17.59 -7.66
N GLY A 487 -19.70 -18.81 -8.14
CA GLY A 487 -18.69 -19.61 -8.84
C GLY A 487 -18.09 -18.91 -10.06
N THR A 488 -18.85 -18.06 -10.75
CA THR A 488 -18.36 -17.26 -11.89
C THR A 488 -17.37 -16.19 -11.46
N GLU A 489 -17.64 -15.48 -10.36
CA GLU A 489 -16.70 -14.49 -9.81
C GLU A 489 -15.41 -15.14 -9.30
N ILE A 490 -15.52 -16.34 -8.72
CA ILE A 490 -14.36 -17.15 -8.29
C ILE A 490 -13.49 -17.52 -9.50
N ILE A 491 -14.10 -18.03 -10.57
CA ILE A 491 -13.39 -18.38 -11.81
C ILE A 491 -12.69 -17.15 -12.39
N LYS A 492 -13.38 -16.00 -12.47
CA LYS A 492 -12.78 -14.78 -13.03
C LYS A 492 -11.63 -14.23 -12.18
N GLY A 493 -11.75 -14.34 -10.85
CA GLY A 493 -10.68 -14.01 -9.93
C GLY A 493 -9.45 -14.90 -10.14
N LEU A 494 -9.66 -16.22 -10.25
CA LEU A 494 -8.57 -17.17 -10.46
C LEU A 494 -7.90 -16.97 -11.83
N GLU A 495 -8.66 -16.71 -12.89
CA GLU A 495 -8.13 -16.33 -14.20
C GLU A 495 -7.19 -15.11 -14.09
N THR A 496 -7.65 -14.06 -13.41
CA THR A 496 -6.86 -12.83 -13.17
C THR A 496 -5.58 -13.13 -12.39
N LEU A 497 -5.68 -13.96 -11.34
CA LEU A 497 -4.53 -14.37 -10.53
C LEU A 497 -3.53 -15.22 -11.34
N ILE A 498 -4.00 -16.14 -12.16
CA ILE A 498 -3.15 -16.98 -13.03
C ILE A 498 -2.38 -16.09 -14.01
N HIS A 499 -3.03 -15.12 -14.65
CA HIS A 499 -2.34 -14.16 -15.52
C HIS A 499 -1.27 -13.35 -14.77
N ALA A 500 -1.61 -12.82 -13.59
CA ALA A 500 -0.67 -12.10 -12.74
C ALA A 500 0.57 -12.92 -12.38
N ILE A 501 0.39 -14.22 -12.14
CA ILE A 501 1.48 -15.16 -11.84
C ILE A 501 2.32 -15.44 -13.08
N LYS A 502 1.70 -15.72 -14.23
CA LYS A 502 2.42 -15.98 -15.49
C LYS A 502 3.35 -14.83 -15.87
N ILE A 503 2.92 -13.59 -15.65
CA ILE A 503 3.73 -12.39 -15.90
C ILE A 503 4.99 -12.37 -15.03
N ARG A 504 4.84 -12.68 -13.73
CA ARG A 504 5.94 -12.60 -12.75
C ARG A 504 6.84 -13.84 -12.74
N GLN A 505 6.30 -14.98 -13.14
CA GLN A 505 6.97 -16.28 -13.13
C GLN A 505 6.78 -16.99 -14.50
N PRO A 506 7.27 -16.40 -15.61
CA PRO A 506 6.98 -16.86 -16.97
C PRO A 506 7.56 -18.24 -17.31
N GLN A 507 8.55 -18.70 -16.54
CA GLN A 507 9.17 -20.01 -16.71
C GLN A 507 8.60 -21.09 -15.76
N SER A 508 7.69 -20.70 -14.85
CA SER A 508 7.18 -21.60 -13.83
C SER A 508 6.00 -22.42 -14.35
N GLU A 509 5.98 -23.71 -14.03
CA GLU A 509 4.78 -24.52 -14.22
C GLU A 509 3.73 -24.09 -13.18
N ILE A 510 2.47 -23.94 -13.59
CA ILE A 510 1.38 -23.63 -12.67
C ILE A 510 0.52 -24.87 -12.50
N LEU A 511 0.35 -25.30 -11.25
CA LEU A 511 -0.56 -26.37 -10.86
C LEU A 511 -1.68 -25.80 -10.00
N MET A 512 -2.91 -25.81 -10.51
CA MET A 512 -4.10 -25.49 -9.74
C MET A 512 -4.66 -26.75 -9.08
N ILE A 513 -4.77 -26.71 -7.75
CA ILE A 513 -5.44 -27.75 -6.96
C ILE A 513 -6.89 -27.32 -6.75
N GLY A 514 -7.83 -28.21 -7.09
CA GLY A 514 -9.25 -28.00 -6.83
C GLY A 514 -9.53 -27.68 -5.36
N ILE A 515 -10.57 -26.90 -5.10
CA ILE A 515 -10.96 -26.53 -3.73
C ILE A 515 -11.29 -27.81 -2.97
N LEU A 516 -10.68 -27.97 -1.79
CA LEU A 516 -10.89 -29.15 -0.95
C LEU A 516 -12.33 -29.18 -0.41
N PRO A 517 -12.93 -30.37 -0.23
CA PRO A 517 -14.27 -30.50 0.29
C PRO A 517 -14.34 -30.05 1.75
N ARG A 518 -15.45 -29.41 2.12
CA ARG A 518 -15.77 -29.00 3.49
C ARG A 518 -17.24 -29.27 3.81
N THR A 519 -17.54 -29.45 5.09
CA THR A 519 -18.89 -29.79 5.57
C THR A 519 -19.93 -28.84 4.99
N GLY A 520 -20.96 -29.41 4.35
CA GLY A 520 -22.13 -28.68 3.87
C GLY A 520 -21.94 -27.96 2.52
N LYS A 521 -20.76 -28.04 1.90
CA LYS A 521 -20.44 -27.41 0.61
C LYS A 521 -19.95 -28.42 -0.44
N GLU A 522 -20.00 -29.72 -0.17
CA GLU A 522 -19.31 -30.73 -0.99
C GLU A 522 -19.82 -30.78 -2.44
N GLU A 523 -21.13 -30.68 -2.67
CA GLU A 523 -21.72 -30.67 -4.01
C GLU A 523 -21.40 -29.39 -4.79
N GLU A 524 -21.48 -28.25 -4.13
CA GLU A 524 -21.12 -26.95 -4.70
C GLU A 524 -19.65 -26.94 -5.13
N ILE A 525 -18.77 -27.44 -4.26
CA ILE A 525 -17.33 -27.55 -4.52
C ILE A 525 -17.04 -28.53 -5.66
N ARG A 526 -17.69 -29.70 -5.71
CA ARG A 526 -17.55 -30.64 -6.83
C ARG A 526 -17.92 -29.98 -8.16
N SER A 527 -19.05 -29.27 -8.20
CA SER A 527 -19.52 -28.56 -9.41
C SER A 527 -18.55 -27.45 -9.81
N LEU A 528 -18.02 -26.70 -8.85
CA LEU A 528 -17.05 -25.65 -9.10
C LEU A 528 -15.71 -26.23 -9.59
N ASN A 529 -15.21 -27.31 -8.99
CA ASN A 529 -13.95 -27.95 -9.39
C ASN A 529 -13.98 -28.46 -10.85
N LEU A 530 -15.14 -28.88 -11.37
CA LEU A 530 -15.27 -29.20 -12.80
C LEU A 530 -15.02 -27.97 -13.69
N LYS A 531 -15.53 -26.80 -13.29
CA LYS A 531 -15.30 -25.54 -14.00
C LYS A 531 -13.87 -25.03 -13.82
N LEU A 532 -13.25 -25.27 -12.66
CA LEU A 532 -11.84 -24.96 -12.45
C LEU A 532 -10.93 -25.79 -13.35
N GLY A 533 -11.26 -27.06 -13.59
CA GLY A 533 -10.58 -27.87 -14.60
C GLY A 533 -10.69 -27.27 -16.00
N GLN A 534 -11.89 -26.81 -16.39
CA GLN A 534 -12.08 -26.12 -17.69
C GLN A 534 -11.30 -24.81 -17.79
N LEU A 535 -11.21 -24.03 -16.69
CA LEU A 535 -10.37 -22.85 -16.63
C LEU A 535 -8.89 -23.21 -16.80
N ALA A 536 -8.42 -24.26 -16.14
CA ALA A 536 -7.04 -24.70 -16.27
C ALA A 536 -6.69 -25.11 -17.71
N ASP A 537 -7.59 -25.84 -18.38
CA ASP A 537 -7.45 -26.19 -19.79
C ASP A 537 -7.37 -24.94 -20.68
N SER A 538 -8.25 -23.94 -20.47
CA SER A 538 -8.23 -22.70 -21.24
C SER A 538 -6.98 -21.85 -20.99
N GLU A 539 -6.46 -21.91 -19.76
CA GLU A 539 -5.24 -21.22 -19.35
C GLU A 539 -3.96 -22.01 -19.68
N ALA A 540 -4.07 -23.23 -20.22
CA ALA A 540 -2.94 -24.12 -20.45
C ALA A 540 -2.05 -24.31 -19.19
N ILE A 541 -2.69 -24.54 -18.04
CA ILE A 541 -2.02 -24.89 -16.78
C ILE A 541 -2.47 -26.27 -16.28
N ASP A 542 -1.72 -26.88 -15.37
CA ASP A 542 -2.10 -28.17 -14.81
C ASP A 542 -3.23 -28.03 -13.81
N PHE A 543 -4.13 -29.02 -13.77
CA PHE A 543 -5.17 -29.13 -12.77
C PHE A 543 -5.21 -30.52 -12.14
N SER A 544 -5.46 -30.57 -10.85
CA SER A 544 -5.69 -31.83 -10.14
C SER A 544 -6.60 -31.63 -8.94
N THR A 545 -7.32 -32.69 -8.58
CA THR A 545 -7.97 -32.79 -7.26
C THR A 545 -7.22 -33.82 -6.41
N ILE A 546 -7.12 -33.55 -5.10
CA ILE A 546 -6.35 -34.37 -4.15
C ILE A 546 -7.20 -34.83 -2.96
N ASP A 547 -8.52 -34.78 -3.11
CA ASP A 547 -9.53 -34.96 -2.07
C ASP A 547 -10.20 -36.35 -2.09
N ASP A 548 -9.84 -37.24 -3.02
CA ASP A 548 -10.46 -38.56 -3.20
C ASP A 548 -10.44 -39.43 -1.92
N GLN A 549 -9.39 -39.28 -1.10
CA GLN A 549 -9.27 -39.98 0.19
C GLN A 549 -9.75 -39.15 1.39
N LEU A 550 -10.20 -37.91 1.16
CA LEU A 550 -10.78 -37.05 2.18
C LEU A 550 -12.31 -37.19 2.27
N VAL A 551 -12.92 -37.91 1.33
CA VAL A 551 -14.37 -38.13 1.28
C VAL A 551 -14.75 -39.60 1.49
N LEU A 552 -15.97 -39.83 1.96
CA LEU A 552 -16.61 -41.13 2.04
C LEU A 552 -17.26 -41.48 0.68
N LYS A 553 -17.79 -42.71 0.57
CA LYS A 553 -18.41 -43.21 -0.69
C LYS A 553 -19.64 -42.41 -1.13
N ASP A 554 -20.32 -41.75 -0.20
CA ASP A 554 -21.46 -40.86 -0.46
C ASP A 554 -21.01 -39.44 -0.88
N GLY A 555 -19.70 -39.20 -0.95
CA GLY A 555 -19.11 -37.91 -1.31
C GLY A 555 -19.15 -36.87 -0.19
N LYS A 556 -19.52 -37.23 1.05
CA LYS A 556 -19.35 -36.37 2.22
C LYS A 556 -17.92 -36.44 2.75
N ILE A 557 -17.46 -35.39 3.42
CA ILE A 557 -16.13 -35.44 4.02
C ILE A 557 -16.05 -36.58 5.05
N ASN A 558 -14.89 -37.21 5.12
CA ASN A 558 -14.57 -38.09 6.24
C ASN A 558 -14.14 -37.22 7.43
N GLU A 559 -15.09 -36.88 8.30
CA GLU A 559 -14.88 -35.97 9.45
C GLU A 559 -13.67 -36.36 10.32
N SER A 560 -13.31 -37.66 10.39
CA SER A 560 -12.14 -38.13 11.14
C SER A 560 -10.79 -37.63 10.61
N LEU A 561 -10.76 -37.02 9.43
CA LEU A 561 -9.59 -36.42 8.79
C LEU A 561 -9.53 -34.90 8.93
N PHE A 562 -10.53 -34.28 9.56
CA PHE A 562 -10.62 -32.84 9.77
C PHE A 562 -10.66 -32.51 11.26
N THR A 563 -10.42 -31.24 11.62
CA THR A 563 -10.59 -30.74 12.99
C THR A 563 -11.95 -30.10 13.21
N ASP A 564 -12.50 -29.45 12.18
CA ASP A 564 -13.71 -28.63 12.25
C ASP A 564 -14.57 -28.72 10.98
N GLY A 565 -14.30 -29.72 10.13
CA GLY A 565 -14.98 -29.90 8.84
C GLY A 565 -14.46 -29.02 7.71
N LEU A 566 -13.42 -28.21 7.94
CA LEU A 566 -12.71 -27.42 6.93
C LEU A 566 -11.21 -27.70 6.93
N HIS A 567 -10.58 -27.66 8.11
CA HIS A 567 -9.14 -27.81 8.24
C HIS A 567 -8.76 -29.28 8.42
N PRO A 568 -7.88 -29.84 7.56
CA PRO A 568 -7.36 -31.19 7.77
C PRO A 568 -6.66 -31.31 9.12
N ASN A 569 -6.83 -32.45 9.78
CA ASN A 569 -6.00 -32.80 10.93
C ASN A 569 -4.70 -33.46 10.46
N ARG A 570 -3.86 -33.87 11.41
CA ARG A 570 -2.57 -34.53 11.11
C ARG A 570 -2.67 -35.70 10.13
N LYS A 571 -3.72 -36.52 10.21
CA LYS A 571 -3.92 -37.64 9.27
C LYS A 571 -4.33 -37.14 7.89
N GLY A 572 -5.23 -36.16 7.82
CA GLY A 572 -5.64 -35.51 6.57
C GLY A 572 -4.45 -34.90 5.82
N TYR A 573 -3.60 -34.12 6.51
CA TYR A 573 -2.42 -33.53 5.88
C TYR A 573 -1.42 -34.56 5.36
N ARG A 574 -1.24 -35.70 6.03
CA ARG A 574 -0.38 -36.80 5.51
C ARG A 574 -0.91 -37.39 4.21
N ILE A 575 -2.22 -37.48 4.06
CA ILE A 575 -2.86 -37.95 2.82
C ILE A 575 -2.62 -36.92 1.71
N LEU A 576 -2.92 -35.66 1.99
CA LEU A 576 -2.71 -34.55 1.05
C LEU A 576 -1.25 -34.45 0.61
N ALA A 577 -0.29 -34.55 1.53
CA ALA A 577 1.14 -34.44 1.21
C ALA A 577 1.60 -35.54 0.25
N LYS A 578 1.16 -36.78 0.48
CA LYS A 578 1.50 -37.91 -0.41
C LYS A 578 0.87 -37.76 -1.80
N LYS A 579 -0.36 -37.25 -1.87
CA LYS A 579 -1.04 -37.01 -3.15
C LYS A 579 -0.35 -35.91 -3.94
N LEU A 580 -0.07 -34.79 -3.27
CA LEU A 580 0.64 -33.67 -3.88
C LEU A 580 2.06 -34.06 -4.32
N GLN A 581 2.78 -34.84 -3.52
CA GLN A 581 4.08 -35.39 -3.90
C GLN A 581 4.01 -36.21 -5.19
N ARG A 582 3.04 -37.11 -5.33
CA ARG A 582 2.88 -37.92 -6.55
C ARG A 582 2.61 -37.07 -7.78
N ILE A 583 1.74 -36.07 -7.66
CA ILE A 583 1.43 -35.15 -8.77
C ILE A 583 2.64 -34.32 -9.14
N ILE A 584 3.42 -33.87 -8.16
CA ILE A 584 4.58 -33.02 -8.41
C ILE A 584 5.77 -33.80 -8.98
N VAL A 585 6.03 -35.01 -8.47
CA VAL A 585 7.19 -35.83 -8.85
C VAL A 585 6.90 -36.77 -10.02
N GLY A 586 5.62 -37.07 -10.30
CA GLY A 586 5.21 -37.93 -11.43
C GLY A 586 5.32 -39.44 -11.16
N GLU A 587 5.12 -39.88 -9.91
CA GLU A 587 5.15 -41.30 -9.49
C GLU A 587 3.78 -41.98 -9.35
#